data_AF-A0A956A2W5-F1
#
_entry.id   AF-A0A956A2W5-F1
#
_cell.length_a   1.000
_cell.length_b   1.000
_cell.length_c   1.000
_cell.angle_alpha   90.00
_cell.angle_beta   90.00
_cell.angle_gamma   90.00
#
_symmetry.space_group_name_H-M   'P 1'
#
loop_
_entity.id
_entity.type
_entity.pdbx_description
1 polymer ?
#
loop_
_entity_poly.entity_id
_entity_poly.type
_entity_poly.pdbx_seq_one_letter_code
_entity_poly.pdbx_strand_id
1 'polypeptide(L)'
;MSVAIPVIRRPLCASVAARPVSIPRRLAWVAIATAAIAALTVVWPGAALGVTALVAPDVPLLLPRAWAARGRLRPWAVPLYNTTHALAGPLLLGAVGAVTLAAGAGTAVLGVACAWLSHVTVDRALGYDLRDANGDVRG
;
A
#
# COMPACT_ATOMS: atom_id res chain seq x y z
N MET A 1 -58.00 2.72 8.26
CA MET A 1 -57.29 1.59 7.63
C MET A 1 -55.85 2.02 7.38
N SER A 2 -54.93 1.72 8.29
CA SER A 2 -53.50 2.07 8.15
C SER A 2 -52.75 0.94 7.46
N VAL A 3 -52.19 1.23 6.30
CA VAL A 3 -51.33 0.31 5.55
C VAL A 3 -49.92 0.40 6.14
N ALA A 4 -49.46 -0.66 6.80
CA ALA A 4 -48.09 -0.78 7.25
C ALA A 4 -47.20 -1.14 6.04
N ILE A 5 -46.27 -0.24 5.68
CA ILE A 5 -45.24 -0.50 4.67
C ILE A 5 -44.16 -1.40 5.32
N PRO A 6 -43.89 -2.61 4.80
CA PRO A 6 -42.81 -3.42 5.32
C PRO A 6 -41.47 -2.81 4.89
N VAL A 7 -40.73 -2.26 5.86
CA VAL A 7 -39.32 -1.90 5.67
C VAL A 7 -38.54 -3.20 5.54
N ILE A 8 -38.26 -3.61 4.30
CA ILE A 8 -37.38 -4.74 3.99
C ILE A 8 -35.97 -4.35 4.44
N ARG A 9 -35.58 -4.78 5.63
CA ARG A 9 -34.19 -4.71 6.10
C ARG A 9 -33.37 -5.69 5.26
N ARG A 10 -32.66 -5.19 4.26
CA ARG A 10 -31.66 -5.97 3.53
C ARG A 10 -30.61 -6.48 4.55
N PRO A 11 -30.28 -7.78 4.55
CA PRO A 11 -29.25 -8.28 5.44
C PRO A 11 -27.90 -7.66 5.03
N LEU A 12 -27.33 -6.84 5.91
CA LEU A 12 -26.00 -6.22 5.77
C LEU A 12 -24.84 -7.23 5.95
N CYS A 13 -25.14 -8.53 5.96
CA CYS A 13 -24.16 -9.60 6.07
C CYS A 13 -23.87 -10.22 4.71
N ALA A 14 -23.51 -9.41 3.72
CA ALA A 14 -22.64 -9.91 2.66
C ALA A 14 -21.23 -9.92 3.24
N SER A 15 -20.90 -10.95 4.00
CA SER A 15 -19.50 -11.32 4.23
C SER A 15 -18.87 -11.44 2.85
N VAL A 16 -18.07 -10.44 2.47
CA VAL A 16 -17.22 -10.50 1.30
C VAL A 16 -16.35 -11.73 1.51
N ALA A 17 -16.72 -12.85 0.87
CA ALA A 17 -15.94 -14.06 0.92
C ALA A 17 -14.54 -13.68 0.43
N ALA A 18 -13.54 -13.85 1.29
CA ALA A 18 -12.16 -13.60 0.95
C ALA A 18 -11.85 -14.39 -0.33
N ARG A 19 -11.57 -13.69 -1.43
CA ARG A 19 -11.19 -14.37 -2.67
C ARG A 19 -9.83 -15.02 -2.41
N PRO A 20 -9.63 -16.30 -2.76
CA PRO A 20 -8.31 -16.91 -2.59
C PRO A 20 -7.32 -16.17 -3.49
N VAL A 21 -6.28 -15.59 -2.87
CA VAL A 21 -5.18 -14.95 -3.60
C VAL A 21 -4.49 -15.99 -4.47
N SER A 22 -4.41 -15.75 -5.77
CA SER A 22 -3.75 -16.67 -6.69
C SER A 22 -2.23 -16.67 -6.48
N ILE A 23 -1.61 -17.86 -6.46
CA ILE A 23 -0.14 -18.01 -6.39
C ILE A 23 0.59 -17.20 -7.48
N PRO A 24 0.13 -17.20 -8.75
CA PRO A 24 0.75 -16.39 -9.80
C PRO A 24 0.82 -14.90 -9.47
N ARG A 25 -0.23 -14.35 -8.82
CA ARG A 25 -0.26 -12.95 -8.41
C ARG A 25 0.78 -12.67 -7.33
N ARG A 26 0.96 -13.57 -6.35
CA ARG A 26 2.02 -13.42 -5.34
C ARG A 26 3.41 -13.47 -5.96
N LEU A 27 3.64 -14.39 -6.89
CA LEU A 27 4.91 -14.49 -7.61
C LEU A 27 5.22 -13.23 -8.42
N ALA A 28 4.21 -12.63 -9.06
CA ALA A 28 4.38 -11.35 -9.75
C ALA A 28 4.85 -10.24 -8.80
N TRP A 29 4.26 -10.14 -7.60
CA TRP A 29 4.71 -9.18 -6.60
C TRP A 29 6.11 -9.45 -6.08
N VAL A 30 6.48 -10.72 -5.86
CA VAL A 30 7.85 -11.11 -5.49
C VAL A 30 8.84 -10.68 -6.57
N ALA A 31 8.52 -10.88 -7.86
CA ALA A 31 9.39 -10.47 -8.95
C ALA A 31 9.60 -8.95 -8.97
N ILE A 32 8.51 -8.17 -8.81
CA ILE A 32 8.59 -6.70 -8.77
C ILE A 32 9.37 -6.23 -7.53
N ALA A 33 9.12 -6.82 -6.36
CA ALA A 33 9.85 -6.51 -5.13
C ALA A 33 11.35 -6.77 -5.30
N THR A 34 11.71 -7.91 -5.89
CA THR A 34 13.10 -8.27 -6.16
C THR A 34 13.76 -7.25 -7.08
N ALA A 35 13.09 -6.84 -8.15
CA ALA A 35 13.59 -5.82 -9.08
C ALA A 35 13.75 -4.45 -8.40
N ALA A 36 12.80 -4.03 -7.56
CA ALA A 36 12.86 -2.78 -6.81
C ALA A 36 14.02 -2.76 -5.80
N ILE A 37 14.22 -3.87 -5.08
CA ILE A 37 15.34 -4.04 -4.15
C ILE A 37 16.68 -4.04 -4.90
N ALA A 38 16.77 -4.78 -6.01
CA ALA A 38 17.98 -4.79 -6.84
C ALA A 38 18.31 -3.37 -7.34
N ALA A 39 17.33 -2.62 -7.85
CA ALA A 39 17.53 -1.24 -8.26
C ALA A 39 17.99 -0.36 -7.08
N LEU A 40 17.39 -0.51 -5.90
CA LEU A 40 17.79 0.22 -4.69
C LEU A 40 19.26 0.00 -4.32
N THR A 41 19.83 -1.19 -4.54
CA THR A 41 21.26 -1.45 -4.30
C THR A 41 22.19 -0.66 -5.22
N VAL A 42 21.70 -0.26 -6.40
CA VAL A 42 22.47 0.52 -7.38
C VAL A 42 22.35 2.02 -7.12
N VAL A 43 21.15 2.49 -6.76
CA VAL A 43 20.85 3.93 -6.57
C VAL A 43 20.73 4.32 -5.09
N TRP A 44 21.48 3.65 -4.21
CA TRP A 44 21.33 3.78 -2.76
C TRP A 44 21.37 5.25 -2.32
N PRO A 45 20.27 5.81 -1.76
CA PRO A 45 20.18 7.23 -1.43
C PRO A 45 20.85 7.58 -0.10
N GLY A 46 21.56 6.63 0.52
CA GLY A 46 22.05 6.72 1.90
C GLY A 46 21.05 6.19 2.93
N ALA A 47 21.56 5.81 4.11
CA ALA A 47 20.78 5.12 5.13
C ALA A 47 19.56 5.91 5.63
N ALA A 48 19.72 7.22 5.87
CA ALA A 48 18.63 8.05 6.40
C ALA A 48 17.44 8.15 5.43
N LEU A 49 17.69 8.50 4.16
CA LEU A 49 16.64 8.63 3.15
C LEU A 49 16.04 7.27 2.78
N GLY A 50 16.87 6.23 2.63
CA GLY A 50 16.42 4.88 2.32
C GLY A 50 15.52 4.30 3.42
N VAL A 51 15.94 4.39 4.68
CA VAL A 51 15.14 3.90 5.82
C VAL A 51 13.86 4.72 5.97
N THR A 52 13.92 6.05 5.81
CA THR A 52 12.72 6.88 5.90
C THR A 52 11.71 6.51 4.82
N ALA A 53 12.16 6.35 3.57
CA ALA A 53 11.29 5.97 2.46
C ALA A 53 10.69 4.56 2.60
N LEU A 54 11.44 3.65 3.24
CA LEU A 54 10.98 2.30 3.55
C LEU A 54 9.92 2.31 4.66
N VAL A 55 10.11 3.09 5.72
CA VAL A 55 9.24 3.07 6.92
C VAL A 55 8.06 4.05 6.81
N ALA A 56 8.20 5.14 6.05
CA ALA A 56 7.19 6.19 5.93
C ALA A 56 5.78 5.68 5.58
N PRO A 57 5.60 4.68 4.71
CA PRO A 57 4.26 4.18 4.39
C PRO A 57 3.48 3.65 5.59
N ASP A 58 4.18 3.13 6.61
CA ASP A 58 3.58 2.52 7.80
C ASP A 58 3.38 3.51 8.95
N VAL A 59 3.91 4.72 8.87
CA VAL A 59 3.72 5.77 9.88
C VAL A 59 2.23 6.01 10.22
N PRO A 60 1.27 6.00 9.26
CA PRO A 60 -0.15 6.08 9.57
C PRO A 60 -0.66 4.97 10.50
N LEU A 61 -0.04 3.79 10.48
CA LEU A 61 -0.42 2.65 11.32
C LEU A 61 0.02 2.81 12.79
N LEU A 62 0.99 3.69 13.03
CA LEU A 62 1.47 4.04 14.37
C LEU A 62 0.60 5.12 15.03
N LEU A 63 -0.31 5.75 14.29
CA LEU A 63 -1.18 6.77 14.85
C LEU A 63 -2.12 6.18 15.92
N PRO A 64 -2.36 6.90 17.03
CA PRO A 64 -3.23 6.43 18.10
C PRO A 64 -4.60 6.03 17.57
N ARG A 65 -5.05 4.83 17.96
CA ARG A 65 -6.35 4.29 17.57
C ARG A 65 -6.50 4.16 16.04
N ALA A 66 -5.47 3.84 15.27
CA ALA A 66 -5.61 3.51 13.85
C ALA A 66 -6.38 2.19 13.62
N TRP A 67 -6.31 1.27 14.59
CA TRP A 67 -6.89 -0.06 14.51
C TRP A 67 -8.25 -0.15 15.21
N ALA A 68 -9.21 -0.82 14.56
CA ALA A 68 -10.53 -1.10 15.12
C ALA A 68 -10.56 -2.47 15.81
N ALA A 69 -9.83 -3.42 15.24
CA ALA A 69 -9.65 -4.78 15.74
C ALA A 69 -8.34 -5.35 15.15
N ARG A 70 -7.97 -6.57 15.53
CA ARG A 70 -6.79 -7.24 14.97
C ARG A 70 -6.91 -7.33 13.44
N GLY A 71 -5.97 -6.71 12.73
CA GLY A 71 -5.93 -6.73 11.27
C GLY A 71 -6.93 -5.81 10.56
N ARG A 72 -7.79 -5.07 11.29
CA ARG A 72 -8.80 -4.17 10.73
C ARG A 72 -8.52 -2.71 11.10
N LEU A 73 -8.41 -1.84 10.10
CA LEU A 73 -8.26 -0.41 10.30
C LEU A 73 -9.59 0.26 10.64
N ARG A 74 -9.54 1.39 11.34
CA ARG A 74 -10.70 2.28 11.45
C ARG A 74 -10.89 3.05 10.14
N PRO A 75 -12.14 3.42 9.79
CA PRO A 75 -12.45 4.07 8.51
C PRO A 75 -11.62 5.32 8.21
N TRP A 76 -11.26 6.11 9.22
CA TRP A 76 -10.46 7.33 9.03
C TRP A 76 -8.99 7.04 8.66
N ALA A 77 -8.44 5.88 9.07
CA ALA A 77 -7.05 5.50 8.79
C ALA A 77 -6.89 4.84 7.41
N VAL A 78 -7.98 4.29 6.87
CA VAL A 78 -8.03 3.68 5.52
C VAL A 78 -7.48 4.59 4.41
N PRO A 79 -7.91 5.87 4.27
CA PRO A 79 -7.39 6.73 3.21
C PRO A 79 -5.89 7.01 3.37
N LEU A 80 -5.39 7.16 4.60
CA LEU A 80 -3.96 7.38 4.85
C LEU A 80 -3.12 6.18 4.46
N TYR A 81 -3.53 4.98 4.88
CA TYR A 81 -2.88 3.73 4.51
C TYR A 81 -2.93 3.51 2.99
N ASN A 82 -4.10 3.66 2.37
CA ASN A 82 -4.25 3.40 0.94
C ASN A 82 -3.44 4.38 0.08
N THR A 83 -3.32 5.64 0.50
CA THR A 83 -2.54 6.65 -0.22
C THR A 83 -1.05 6.31 -0.20
N THR A 84 -0.53 5.95 0.97
CA THR A 84 0.88 5.59 1.15
C THR A 84 1.24 4.23 0.55
N HIS A 85 0.28 3.33 0.44
CA HIS A 85 0.46 1.99 -0.13
C HIS A 85 -0.01 1.88 -1.59
N ALA A 86 -0.42 2.99 -2.20
CA ALA A 86 -0.71 3.03 -3.64
C ALA A 86 0.60 3.04 -4.43
N LEU A 87 0.62 2.36 -5.58
CA LEU A 87 1.79 2.38 -6.47
C LEU A 87 2.04 3.76 -7.11
N ALA A 88 1.03 4.63 -7.13
CA ALA A 88 1.15 5.96 -7.72
C ALA A 88 2.29 6.77 -7.11
N GLY A 89 2.45 6.75 -5.77
CA GLY A 89 3.53 7.45 -5.07
C GLY A 89 4.93 7.09 -5.57
N PRO A 90 5.38 5.82 -5.42
CA PRO A 90 6.70 5.41 -5.86
C PRO A 90 6.88 5.52 -7.38
N LEU A 91 5.85 5.28 -8.19
CA LEU A 91 5.96 5.40 -9.66
C LEU A 91 6.13 6.85 -10.12
N LEU A 92 5.38 7.79 -9.56
CA LEU A 92 5.53 9.22 -9.86
C LEU A 92 6.90 9.72 -9.43
N LEU A 93 7.38 9.30 -8.25
CA LEU A 93 8.70 9.67 -7.78
C LEU A 93 9.81 9.07 -8.65
N GLY A 94 9.65 7.83 -9.10
CA GLY A 94 10.55 7.19 -10.06
C GLY A 94 10.61 7.94 -11.39
N ALA A 95 9.47 8.40 -11.91
CA ALA A 95 9.42 9.22 -13.12
C ALA A 95 10.16 10.57 -12.93
N VAL A 96 9.95 11.25 -11.79
CA VAL A 96 10.68 12.48 -11.46
C VAL A 96 12.19 12.22 -11.37
N GLY A 97 12.59 11.14 -10.71
CA GLY A 97 14.00 10.75 -10.59
C GLY A 97 14.64 10.46 -11.95
N ALA A 98 13.92 9.80 -12.86
CA ALA A 98 14.40 9.53 -14.21
C ALA A 98 14.62 10.82 -15.03
N VAL A 99 13.67 11.77 -14.98
CA VAL A 99 13.78 13.04 -15.72
C VAL A 99 14.87 13.95 -15.15
N THR A 100 15.11 13.89 -13.83
CA THR A 100 16.11 14.72 -13.14
C THR A 100 17.50 14.06 -13.05
N LEU A 101 17.68 12.88 -13.67
CA LEU A 101 18.94 12.13 -13.60
C LEU A 101 20.12 12.92 -14.20
N ALA A 102 19.90 13.55 -15.36
CA ALA A 102 20.92 14.36 -16.03
C ALA A 102 21.31 15.61 -15.22
N ALA A 103 20.47 16.07 -14.30
CA ALA A 103 20.71 17.21 -13.43
C ALA A 103 21.44 16.83 -12.12
N GLY A 104 21.86 15.57 -11.96
CA GLY A 104 22.60 15.08 -10.78
C GLY A 104 21.74 14.83 -9.53
N ALA A 105 20.47 15.26 -9.51
CA ALA A 105 19.54 15.03 -8.40
C ALA A 105 18.76 13.71 -8.51
N GLY A 106 18.68 13.12 -9.71
CA GLY A 106 17.80 11.97 -9.97
C GLY A 106 18.16 10.68 -9.22
N THR A 107 19.44 10.43 -8.93
CA THR A 107 19.87 9.19 -8.25
C THR A 107 19.25 9.03 -6.87
N ALA A 108 19.27 10.10 -6.05
CA ALA A 108 18.69 10.04 -4.72
C ALA A 108 17.16 9.88 -4.76
N VAL A 109 16.50 10.57 -5.71
CA VAL A 109 15.04 10.48 -5.91
C VAL A 109 14.64 9.06 -6.35
N LEU A 110 15.40 8.46 -7.27
CA LEU A 110 15.22 7.06 -7.67
C LEU A 110 15.43 6.11 -6.50
N GLY A 111 16.44 6.33 -5.65
CA GLY A 111 16.65 5.55 -4.45
C GLY A 111 15.45 5.56 -3.50
N VAL A 112 14.89 6.74 -3.23
CA VAL A 112 13.66 6.89 -2.41
C VAL A 112 12.48 6.17 -3.08
N ALA A 113 12.31 6.33 -4.40
CA ALA A 113 11.26 5.65 -5.16
C ALA A 113 11.38 4.12 -5.09
N CYS A 114 12.59 3.58 -5.23
CA CYS A 114 12.87 2.14 -5.14
C CYS A 114 12.64 1.60 -3.73
N ALA A 115 13.06 2.32 -2.69
CA ALA A 115 12.80 1.93 -1.30
C ALA A 115 11.30 1.88 -1.01
N TRP A 116 10.55 2.91 -1.39
CA TRP A 116 9.10 2.93 -1.23
C TRP A 116 8.41 1.83 -2.05
N LEU A 117 8.80 1.64 -3.32
CA LEU A 117 8.26 0.58 -4.18
C LEU A 117 8.51 -0.81 -3.58
N SER A 118 9.71 -1.03 -3.03
CA SER A 118 10.07 -2.30 -2.39
C SER A 118 9.17 -2.60 -1.20
N HIS A 119 8.93 -1.62 -0.33
CA HIS A 119 7.99 -1.74 0.80
C HIS A 119 6.61 -2.21 0.33
N VAL A 120 6.01 -1.45 -0.59
CA VAL A 120 4.65 -1.72 -1.08
C VAL A 120 4.55 -3.10 -1.74
N THR A 121 5.54 -3.49 -2.54
CA THR A 121 5.50 -4.74 -3.30
C THR A 121 5.80 -5.97 -2.44
N VAL A 122 6.65 -5.85 -1.42
CA VAL A 122 6.83 -6.87 -0.38
C VAL A 122 5.51 -7.09 0.37
N ASP A 123 4.82 -6.01 0.75
CA ASP A 123 3.51 -6.09 1.38
C ASP A 123 2.50 -6.86 0.51
N ARG A 124 2.44 -6.56 -0.79
CA ARG A 124 1.56 -7.29 -1.71
C ARG A 124 1.93 -8.77 -1.85
N ALA A 125 3.23 -9.09 -1.85
CA ALA A 125 3.70 -10.48 -1.87
C ALA A 125 3.26 -11.24 -0.61
N LEU A 126 3.29 -10.58 0.55
CA LEU A 126 2.87 -11.12 1.84
C LEU A 126 1.34 -11.14 2.02
N GLY A 127 0.59 -10.37 1.22
CA GLY A 127 -0.88 -10.32 1.25
C GLY A 127 -1.43 -9.12 2.01
N TYR A 128 -0.60 -8.12 2.30
CA TYR A 128 -1.00 -6.82 2.80
C TYR A 128 -1.45 -5.92 1.64
N ASP A 129 -2.66 -6.18 1.15
CA ASP A 129 -3.29 -5.36 0.13
C ASP A 129 -3.86 -4.04 0.69
N LEU A 130 -4.39 -3.21 -0.22
CA LEU A 130 -5.17 -2.04 0.11
C LEU A 130 -6.39 -2.39 0.97
N ARG A 131 -6.92 -1.41 1.70
CA ARG A 131 -8.01 -1.58 2.66
C ARG A 131 -9.34 -1.12 2.10
N ASP A 132 -10.40 -1.89 2.33
CA ASP A 132 -11.78 -1.53 1.99
C ASP A 132 -12.32 -0.43 2.91
N ALA A 133 -13.55 0.02 2.67
CA ALA A 133 -14.17 1.07 3.49
C ALA A 133 -14.38 0.64 4.96
N ASN A 134 -14.42 -0.66 5.24
CA ASN A 134 -14.55 -1.23 6.58
C ASN A 134 -13.19 -1.41 7.27
N GLY A 135 -12.09 -1.20 6.55
CA GLY A 135 -10.72 -1.37 7.03
C GLY A 135 -10.16 -2.78 6.90
N ASP A 136 -10.87 -3.69 6.22
CA ASP A 136 -10.41 -5.04 5.92
C ASP A 136 -9.54 -5.04 4.65
N VAL A 137 -8.71 -6.07 4.47
CA VAL A 137 -7.86 -6.21 3.26
C VAL A 137 -8.74 -6.49 2.03
N ARG A 138 -8.49 -5.81 0.90
CA ARG A 138 -9.26 -5.93 -0.37
C ARG A 138 -8.89 -7.16 -1.21
N GLY A 139 -8.05 -8.06 -0.72
CA GLY A 139 -7.30 -9.04 -1.52
C GLY A 139 -7.49 -10.48 -1.07
#